data_AF-A0A7K2X213-F1
#
_entry.id   AF-A0A7K2X213-F1
#
_cell.length_a   1.000
_cell.length_b   1.000
_cell.length_c   1.000
_cell.angle_alpha   90.00
_cell.angle_beta   90.00
_cell.angle_gamma   90.00
#
_symmetry.space_group_name_H-M   'P 1'
#
loop_
_entity.id
_entity.type
_entity.pdbx_description
1 polymer ?
#
loop_
_entity_poly.entity_id
_entity_poly.type
_entity_poly.pdbx_seq_one_letter_code
_entity_poly.pdbx_strand_id
1 'polypeptide(L)' 'KLLLGIGFYGRGWTGVTQSAPGGTATGPAAGVEPGNQYYKVLKTTCPATGTIAGTAYAHCGTDWWSYDTPATVTSKMS' A
#
# COMPACT_ATOMS: atom_id res chain seq x y z
N LYS A 1 24.29 10.15 -13.02
CA LYS A 1 24.01 8.87 -12.31
C LYS A 1 22.59 8.94 -11.77
N LEU A 2 21.83 7.84 -11.77
CA LEU A 2 20.45 7.76 -11.28
C LEU A 2 20.31 6.54 -10.36
N LEU A 3 19.50 6.67 -9.30
CA LEU A 3 19.20 5.60 -8.33
C LEU A 3 17.68 5.51 -8.15
N LEU A 4 17.16 4.29 -8.05
CA LEU A 4 15.75 4.02 -7.78
C LEU A 4 15.48 4.00 -6.27
N GLY A 5 14.50 4.77 -5.80
CA GLY A 5 14.07 4.78 -4.40
C GLY A 5 12.99 3.74 -4.13
N ILE A 6 13.04 3.09 -2.96
CA ILE A 6 12.01 2.18 -2.46
C ILE A 6 11.52 2.69 -1.10
N GLY A 7 10.21 2.89 -0.97
CA GLY A 7 9.60 3.33 0.28
C GLY A 7 9.29 2.16 1.20
N PHE A 8 9.77 2.19 2.45
CA PHE A 8 9.44 1.19 3.48
C PHE A 8 8.18 1.57 4.28
N TYR A 9 7.19 2.08 3.57
CA TYR A 9 5.91 2.54 4.10
C TYR A 9 4.82 2.37 3.01
N GLY A 10 3.57 2.47 3.43
CA GLY A 10 2.42 2.51 2.55
C GLY A 10 1.64 3.80 2.68
N ARG A 11 0.88 4.12 1.64
CA ARG A 11 -0.16 5.15 1.69
C ARG A 11 -1.54 4.53 1.57
N GLY A 12 -2.47 5.09 2.33
CA GLY A 12 -3.78 4.46 2.46
C GLY A 12 -4.94 5.42 2.68
N TRP A 13 -6.11 4.89 2.37
CA TRP A 13 -7.39 5.58 2.42
C TRP A 13 -8.41 4.72 3.15
N THR A 14 -9.36 5.35 3.82
CA THR A 14 -10.44 4.68 4.53
C THR A 14 -11.80 4.99 3.90
N GLY A 15 -12.82 4.22 4.28
CA GLY A 15 -14.15 4.28 3.67
C GLY A 15 -14.18 3.75 2.23
N VAL A 16 -13.23 2.89 1.86
CA VAL A 16 -13.14 2.29 0.52
C VAL A 16 -13.95 0.99 0.49
N THR A 17 -14.87 0.87 -0.48
CA THR A 17 -15.76 -0.30 -0.62
C THR A 17 -15.28 -1.32 -1.64
N GLN A 18 -14.51 -0.90 -2.65
CA GLN A 18 -13.99 -1.79 -3.69
C GLN A 18 -12.56 -2.26 -3.36
N SER A 19 -12.25 -3.51 -3.68
CA SER A 19 -10.93 -4.08 -3.37
C SER A 19 -9.86 -3.69 -4.39
N ALA A 20 -10.22 -3.54 -5.67
CA ALA A 20 -9.28 -3.08 -6.70
C ALA A 20 -9.09 -1.55 -6.64
N PRO A 21 -7.91 -1.02 -7.05
CA PRO A 21 -7.65 0.42 -7.10
C PRO A 21 -8.64 1.17 -8.02
N GLY A 22 -8.80 2.47 -7.77
CA GLY A 22 -9.64 3.38 -8.57
C GLY A 22 -10.96 3.77 -7.90
N GLY A 23 -11.24 3.26 -6.70
CA GLY A 23 -12.44 3.60 -5.93
C GLY A 23 -12.36 4.93 -5.22
N THR A 24 -13.51 5.42 -4.78
CA THR A 24 -13.61 6.58 -3.90
C THR A 24 -13.29 6.20 -2.45
N ALA A 25 -12.79 7.18 -1.71
CA ALA A 25 -12.53 7.09 -0.27
C ALA A 25 -13.19 8.27 0.45
N THR A 26 -13.45 8.11 1.75
CA THR A 26 -13.95 9.22 2.59
C THR A 26 -12.82 10.07 3.14
N GLY A 27 -11.59 9.54 3.18
CA GLY A 27 -10.43 10.25 3.68
C GLY A 27 -9.17 9.39 3.81
N PRO A 28 -8.10 9.95 4.38
CA PRO A 28 -6.88 9.20 4.67
C PRO A 28 -7.12 8.13 5.74
N ALA A 29 -6.51 6.96 5.59
CA ALA A 29 -6.55 5.92 6.61
C ALA A 29 -5.75 6.31 7.86
N ALA A 30 -6.10 5.76 9.02
CA ALA A 30 -5.35 6.00 10.25
C ALA A 30 -3.94 5.39 10.16
N GLY A 31 -2.93 6.14 10.60
CA GLY A 31 -1.53 5.75 10.47
C GLY A 31 -0.63 6.49 11.44
N VAL A 32 0.68 6.43 11.20
CA VAL A 32 1.67 7.27 11.92
C VAL A 32 1.39 8.74 11.63
N GLU A 33 1.08 9.02 10.37
CA GLU A 33 0.44 10.24 9.90
C GLU A 33 -0.82 9.81 9.14
N PRO A 34 -1.84 10.69 9.01
CA PRO A 34 -3.01 10.37 8.20
C PRO A 34 -2.60 9.91 6.79
N GLY A 35 -2.99 8.68 6.45
CA GLY A 35 -2.74 8.05 5.16
C GLY A 35 -1.31 7.55 4.98
N ASN A 36 -0.53 7.36 6.05
CA ASN A 36 0.84 6.84 6.00
C ASN A 36 1.12 5.85 7.14
N GLN A 37 1.63 4.67 6.82
CA GLN A 37 1.98 3.64 7.80
C GLN A 37 3.22 2.85 7.38
N TYR A 38 4.05 2.44 8.34
CA TYR A 38 5.25 1.66 8.07
C TYR A 38 4.93 0.26 7.52
N TYR A 39 5.75 -0.22 6.59
CA TYR A 39 5.63 -1.58 6.05
C TYR A 39 5.65 -2.65 7.16
N LYS A 40 6.50 -2.45 8.19
CA LYS A 40 6.61 -3.39 9.31
C LYS A 40 5.30 -3.61 10.06
N VAL A 41 4.39 -2.64 10.02
CA VAL A 41 3.03 -2.73 10.60
C VAL A 41 2.06 -3.27 9.56
N LEU A 42 2.04 -2.69 8.36
CA LEU A 42 1.09 -3.05 7.29
C LEU A 42 1.15 -4.52 6.90
N LYS A 43 2.35 -5.11 6.85
CA LYS A 43 2.52 -6.54 6.49
C LYS A 43 1.71 -7.49 7.37
N THR A 44 1.35 -7.06 8.59
CA THR A 44 0.56 -7.83 9.54
C THR A 44 -0.88 -7.32 9.61
N THR A 45 -1.08 -6.00 9.69
CA THR A 45 -2.40 -5.41 9.95
C THR A 45 -3.28 -5.31 8.71
N CYS A 46 -2.69 -5.21 7.52
CA CYS A 46 -3.40 -5.14 6.25
C CYS A 46 -2.58 -5.82 5.15
N PRO A 47 -2.47 -7.16 5.16
CA PRO A 47 -1.63 -7.91 4.22
C PRO A 47 -2.04 -7.68 2.76
N ALA A 48 -1.07 -7.77 1.84
CA ALA A 48 -1.30 -7.51 0.43
C ALA A 48 -2.30 -8.50 -0.15
N THR A 49 -3.32 -7.99 -0.85
CA THR A 49 -4.40 -8.77 -1.47
C THR A 49 -4.25 -8.85 -2.98
N GLY A 50 -3.39 -8.02 -3.58
CA GLY A 50 -3.14 -8.04 -5.01
C GLY A 50 -1.95 -7.18 -5.43
N THR A 51 -1.65 -7.20 -6.73
CA THR A 51 -0.63 -6.34 -7.35
C THR A 51 -1.21 -5.62 -8.56
N ILE A 52 -0.68 -4.44 -8.85
CA ILE A 52 -1.02 -3.61 -10.00
C ILE A 52 0.20 -2.77 -10.37
N ALA A 53 0.50 -2.65 -11.66
CA ALA A 53 1.55 -1.76 -12.17
C ALA A 53 2.92 -1.87 -11.44
N GLY A 54 3.33 -3.09 -11.06
CA GLY A 54 4.61 -3.33 -10.39
C GLY A 54 4.66 -2.99 -8.90
N THR A 55 3.52 -2.71 -8.24
CA THR A 55 3.42 -2.54 -6.78
C THR A 55 2.30 -3.39 -6.19
N ALA A 56 2.31 -3.58 -4.87
CA ALA A 56 1.27 -4.30 -4.16
C ALA A 56 0.21 -3.34 -3.62
N TYR A 57 -1.00 -3.87 -3.43
CA TYR A 57 -2.05 -3.22 -2.67
C TYR A 57 -2.74 -4.21 -1.73
N ALA A 58 -3.39 -3.66 -0.71
CA ALA A 58 -4.14 -4.38 0.30
C ALA A 58 -5.49 -3.71 0.52
N HIS A 59 -6.56 -4.48 0.56
CA HIS A 59 -7.87 -4.04 1.04
C HIS A 59 -8.24 -4.84 2.29
N CYS A 60 -8.46 -4.17 3.41
CA CYS A 60 -8.73 -4.78 4.72
C CYS A 60 -9.85 -4.02 5.44
N GLY A 61 -11.03 -4.63 5.49
CA GLY A 61 -12.22 -3.92 5.98
C GLY A 61 -12.56 -2.73 5.08
N THR A 62 -12.52 -1.53 5.63
CA THR A 62 -12.77 -0.27 4.89
C THR A 62 -11.50 0.44 4.44
N ASP A 63 -10.33 -0.09 4.81
CA ASP A 63 -9.05 0.53 4.51
C ASP A 63 -8.43 -0.09 3.26
N TRP A 64 -7.80 0.77 2.45
CA TRP A 64 -7.07 0.39 1.25
C TRP A 64 -5.67 0.99 1.30
N TRP A 65 -4.64 0.16 1.14
CA TRP A 65 -3.24 0.56 1.24
C TRP A 65 -2.47 0.14 -0.01
N SER A 66 -1.57 1.01 -0.49
CA SER A 66 -0.54 0.68 -1.47
C SER A 66 0.84 0.80 -0.85
N TYR A 67 1.66 -0.25 -1.02
CA TYR A 67 3.02 -0.33 -0.49
C TYR A 67 3.83 -1.40 -1.22
N ASP A 68 5.15 -1.35 -1.07
CA ASP A 68 6.05 -2.37 -1.60
C ASP A 68 6.16 -3.60 -0.70
N THR A 69 6.24 -4.77 -1.33
CA THR A 69 6.52 -6.06 -0.69
C THR A 69 7.86 -6.60 -1.20
N PRO A 70 8.46 -7.62 -0.54
CA PRO A 70 9.68 -8.24 -1.05
C PRO A 70 9.57 -8.67 -2.52
N ALA A 71 8.41 -9.21 -2.94
CA ALA A 71 8.17 -9.62 -4.32
C ALA A 71 8.19 -8.45 -5.31
N THR A 72 7.54 -7.32 -5.00
CA THR A 72 7.50 -6.16 -5.90
C THR A 72 8.84 -5.44 -5.94
N VAL A 73 9.57 -5.40 -4.82
CA VAL A 73 10.94 -4.89 -4.78
C VAL A 73 11.85 -5.73 -5.66
N THR A 74 11.80 -7.06 -5.58
CA THR A 74 12.60 -7.93 -6.45
C THR A 74 12.28 -7.67 -7.93
N SER A 75 11.01 -7.51 -8.29
CA SER A 75 10.62 -7.17 -9.66
C SER A 75 11.14 -5.80 -10.12
N LYS A 76 11.28 -4.82 -9.22
CA LYS A 76 11.79 -3.47 -9.56
C LYS A 76 13.30 -3.42 -9.80
N MET A 77 14.04 -4.44 -9.38
CA MET A 77 15.50 -4.51 -9.53
C MET A 77 15.94 -5.25 -10.80
N SER A 78 14.99 -5.72 -11.61
CA SER A 78 15.23 -6.47 -12.86
C SER A 78 14.87 -5.60 -14.06
#